data_AF-A0A2T5YE55-F1
#
_entry.id   AF-A0A2T5YE55-F1
#
_cell.length_a   1.000
_cell.length_b   1.000
_cell.length_c   1.000
_cell.angle_alpha   90.00
_cell.angle_beta   90.00
_cell.angle_gamma   90.00
#
_symmetry.space_group_name_H-M   'P 1'
#
loop_
_entity.id
_entity.type
_entity.pdbx_description
1 polymer ?
#
loop_
_entity_poly.entity_id
_entity_poly.type
_entity_poly.pdbx_seq_one_letter_code
_entity_poly.pdbx_strand_id
1 'polypeptide(L)'
;MSKRIIATHLLGLLLLGACSVPDTLKDFDSDSWKSDRNGCDNKRAELVDDFELIRKELYGKKEYVVRNLLGKPDSEELMERSQRIYFYYIEPGDQCQQSDQRRTQMSEANRLQVRLNSVGKVSEVTYYRPVVAETTKAE
;
A
#
# COMPACT_ATOMS: atom_id res chain seq x y z
N MET A 1 28.24 -28.53 35.54
CA MET A 1 27.27 -28.66 34.43
C MET A 1 26.40 -27.42 34.20
N SER A 2 26.38 -26.42 35.09
CA SER A 2 25.54 -25.22 34.96
C SER A 2 26.04 -24.16 33.96
N LYS A 3 27.36 -24.04 33.71
CA LYS A 3 27.94 -23.06 32.76
C LYS A 3 27.61 -23.31 31.28
N ARG A 4 27.34 -24.56 30.89
CA ARG A 4 26.95 -24.92 29.51
C ARG A 4 25.50 -24.56 29.19
N ILE A 5 24.64 -24.47 30.20
CA ILE A 5 23.22 -24.14 30.08
C ILE A 5 23.03 -22.61 29.93
N ILE A 6 23.90 -21.82 30.56
CA ILE A 6 23.90 -20.34 30.44
C ILE A 6 24.28 -19.92 29.00
N ALA A 7 25.23 -20.61 28.37
CA ALA A 7 25.65 -20.31 27.00
C ALA A 7 24.57 -20.62 25.94
N THR A 8 23.77 -21.67 26.15
CA THR A 8 22.65 -22.02 25.25
C THR A 8 21.45 -21.07 25.40
N HIS A 9 21.22 -20.49 26.58
CA HIS A 9 20.16 -19.49 26.76
C HIS A 9 20.49 -18.12 26.16
N LEU A 10 21.77 -17.76 26.05
CA LEU A 10 22.20 -16.49 25.45
C LEU A 10 22.03 -16.47 23.93
N LEU A 11 22.12 -17.63 23.26
CA LEU A 11 21.98 -17.75 21.81
C LEU A 11 20.51 -17.68 21.32
N GLY A 12 19.56 -18.07 22.16
CA GLY A 12 18.13 -18.05 21.83
C GLY A 12 17.50 -16.66 21.81
N LEU A 13 18.08 -15.68 22.51
CA LEU A 13 17.52 -14.33 22.65
C LEU A 13 17.86 -13.39 21.48
N LEU A 14 18.85 -13.74 20.65
CA LEU A 14 19.34 -12.92 19.53
C LEU A 14 18.49 -13.02 18.24
N LEU A 15 17.50 -13.90 18.18
CA LEU A 15 16.71 -14.15 16.96
C LEU A 15 15.41 -13.34 16.85
N LEU A 16 15.09 -12.47 17.81
CA LEU A 16 13.81 -11.74 17.86
C LEU A 16 13.79 -10.38 17.13
N GLY A 17 14.90 -9.95 16.52
CA GLY A 17 15.05 -8.57 16.00
C GLY A 17 14.85 -8.34 14.50
N ALA A 18 14.39 -9.31 13.71
CA ALA A 18 14.53 -9.26 12.25
C ALA A 18 13.36 -8.66 11.44
N CYS A 19 12.37 -8.04 12.09
CA CYS A 19 11.22 -7.44 11.39
C CYS A 19 11.10 -5.94 11.67
N SER A 20 11.83 -5.12 10.92
CA SER A 20 11.56 -3.69 10.83
C SER A 20 10.97 -3.34 9.46
N VAL A 21 9.99 -2.43 9.46
CA VAL A 21 9.52 -1.74 8.25
C VAL A 21 10.50 -0.59 7.99
N PRO A 22 10.94 -0.35 6.74
CA PRO A 22 11.80 0.80 6.40
C PRO A 22 11.25 2.10 6.96
N ASP A 23 12.13 2.98 7.45
CA ASP A 23 11.74 4.25 8.06
C ASP A 23 11.09 5.20 7.05
N THR A 24 11.51 5.15 5.78
CA THR A 24 10.91 5.87 4.63
C THR A 24 9.42 5.59 4.45
N LEU A 25 8.94 4.37 4.75
CA LEU A 25 7.50 4.07 4.72
C LEU A 25 6.73 4.73 5.88
N LYS A 26 7.42 5.17 6.94
CA LYS A 26 6.79 5.83 8.09
C LYS A 26 6.59 7.32 7.87
N ASP A 27 7.36 7.92 6.97
CA ASP A 27 7.31 9.37 6.69
C ASP A 27 6.17 9.74 5.72
N PHE A 28 5.59 8.76 5.02
CA PHE A 28 4.42 8.97 4.18
C PHE A 28 3.18 9.30 5.01
N ASP A 29 2.43 10.34 4.64
CA ASP A 29 1.17 10.75 5.29
C ASP A 29 0.04 9.74 5.05
N SER A 30 0.19 8.62 5.76
CA SER A 30 -0.71 7.48 5.73
C SER A 30 -2.08 7.84 6.27
N ASP A 31 -2.17 8.80 7.20
CA ASP A 31 -3.43 9.15 7.84
C ASP A 31 -4.30 9.98 6.91
N SER A 32 -3.73 10.98 6.22
CA SER A 32 -4.44 11.71 5.16
C SER A 32 -4.87 10.78 4.04
N TRP A 33 -3.99 9.88 3.57
CA TRP A 33 -4.32 8.89 2.54
C TRP A 33 -5.50 7.98 2.92
N LYS A 34 -5.49 7.47 4.16
CA LYS A 34 -6.56 6.59 4.67
C LYS A 34 -7.88 7.33 4.86
N SER A 35 -7.83 8.62 5.19
CA SER A 35 -9.02 9.45 5.42
C SER A 35 -9.82 9.69 4.13
N ASP A 36 -9.16 9.71 2.98
CA ASP A 36 -9.78 9.95 1.67
C ASP A 36 -10.26 8.65 1.00
N ARG A 37 -11.29 8.04 1.60
CA ARG A 37 -11.95 6.82 1.07
C ARG A 37 -12.53 7.09 -0.31
N ASN A 38 -12.23 6.23 -1.28
CA ASN A 38 -12.61 6.39 -2.69
C ASN A 38 -12.02 7.63 -3.41
N GLY A 39 -11.06 8.35 -2.81
CA GLY A 39 -10.37 9.47 -3.48
C GLY A 39 -11.26 10.68 -3.76
N CYS A 40 -12.31 10.90 -2.95
CA CYS A 40 -13.31 11.92 -3.18
C CYS A 40 -12.95 13.30 -2.61
N ASP A 41 -12.03 13.35 -1.64
CA ASP A 41 -11.60 14.57 -0.98
C ASP A 41 -10.32 15.16 -1.61
N ASN A 42 -9.81 14.57 -2.69
CA ASN A 42 -8.54 14.91 -3.37
C ASN A 42 -7.26 14.81 -2.53
N LYS A 43 -7.31 14.39 -1.27
CA LYS A 43 -6.11 14.27 -0.42
C LYS A 43 -5.12 13.26 -0.98
N ARG A 44 -5.59 12.16 -1.59
CA ARG A 44 -4.68 11.20 -2.24
C ARG A 44 -4.02 11.76 -3.48
N ALA A 45 -4.70 12.64 -4.22
CA ALA A 45 -4.13 13.32 -5.39
C ALA A 45 -2.93 14.18 -4.98
N GLU A 46 -3.04 14.90 -3.86
CA GLU A 46 -1.98 15.74 -3.30
C GLU A 46 -0.77 14.93 -2.81
N LEU A 47 -0.96 13.64 -2.49
CA LEU A 47 0.07 12.75 -1.97
C LEU A 47 0.70 11.84 -3.05
N VAL A 48 0.33 11.98 -4.32
CA VAL A 48 0.84 11.09 -5.39
C VAL A 48 2.36 11.20 -5.54
N ASP A 49 2.91 12.41 -5.53
CA ASP A 49 4.36 12.62 -5.66
C ASP A 49 5.12 12.03 -4.47
N ASP A 50 4.62 12.22 -3.24
CA ASP A 50 5.17 11.62 -2.03
C ASP A 50 5.09 10.09 -2.08
N PHE A 51 3.98 9.55 -2.60
CA PHE A 51 3.82 8.11 -2.78
C PHE A 51 4.82 7.56 -3.81
N GLU A 52 5.13 8.29 -4.89
CA GLU A 52 6.12 7.84 -5.87
C GLU A 52 7.52 7.66 -5.26
N LEU A 53 7.89 8.45 -4.24
CA LEU A 53 9.15 8.31 -3.51
C LEU A 53 9.26 6.94 -2.81
N ILE A 54 8.14 6.40 -2.33
CA ILE A 54 8.09 5.13 -1.58
C ILE A 54 7.54 3.95 -2.39
N ARG A 55 6.98 4.18 -3.58
CA ARG A 55 6.29 3.16 -4.39
C ARG A 55 7.11 1.90 -4.62
N LYS A 56 8.41 2.06 -4.93
CA LYS A 56 9.31 0.93 -5.20
C LYS A 56 9.56 0.08 -3.96
N GLU A 57 9.49 0.67 -2.77
CA GLU A 57 9.73 -0.03 -1.51
C GLU A 57 8.60 -0.99 -1.13
N LEU A 58 7.41 -0.81 -1.72
CA LEU A 58 6.29 -1.73 -1.54
C LEU A 58 6.52 -3.08 -2.20
N TYR A 59 7.38 -3.17 -3.22
CA TYR A 59 7.62 -4.43 -3.93
C TYR A 59 8.13 -5.53 -2.98
N GLY A 60 7.51 -6.71 -3.04
CA GLY A 60 7.83 -7.84 -2.17
C GLY A 60 7.34 -7.71 -0.72
N LYS A 61 6.80 -6.56 -0.30
CA LYS A 61 6.22 -6.39 1.03
C LYS A 61 4.96 -7.23 1.18
N LYS A 62 4.69 -7.63 2.42
CA LYS A 62 3.48 -8.37 2.77
C LYS A 62 2.26 -7.46 2.71
N GLU A 63 1.12 -8.04 2.39
CA GLU A 63 -0.18 -7.36 2.34
C GLU A 63 -0.46 -6.51 3.59
N TYR A 64 -0.12 -6.99 4.79
CA TYR A 64 -0.34 -6.21 6.02
C TYR A 64 0.45 -4.89 6.02
N VAL A 65 1.63 -4.82 5.40
CA VAL A 65 2.42 -3.58 5.27
C VAL A 65 1.67 -2.59 4.39
N VAL A 66 1.14 -3.06 3.25
CA VAL A 66 0.31 -2.24 2.35
C VAL A 66 -0.92 -1.73 3.08
N ARG A 67 -1.62 -2.60 3.83
CA ARG A 67 -2.84 -2.22 4.56
C ARG A 67 -2.56 -1.27 5.74
N ASN A 68 -1.40 -1.40 6.38
CA ASN A 68 -0.98 -0.49 7.43
C ASN A 68 -0.65 0.90 6.89
N LEU A 69 -0.06 0.97 5.69
CA LEU A 69 0.30 2.22 5.01
C LEU A 69 -0.93 2.88 4.35
N LEU A 70 -1.64 2.16 3.49
CA LEU A 70 -2.68 2.69 2.61
C LEU A 70 -4.12 2.46 3.11
N GLY A 71 -4.29 1.67 4.17
CA GLY A 71 -5.60 1.30 4.69
C GLY A 71 -6.29 0.16 3.93
N LYS A 72 -7.61 0.06 4.10
CA LYS A 72 -8.46 -0.85 3.31
C LYS A 72 -8.44 -0.38 1.84
N PRO A 73 -8.44 -1.25 0.82
CA PRO A 73 -8.67 -0.80 -0.55
C PRO A 73 -10.08 -0.24 -0.75
N ASP A 74 -10.28 0.55 -1.80
CA ASP A 74 -11.61 1.03 -2.20
C ASP A 74 -12.39 -0.10 -2.89
N SER A 75 -11.71 -0.90 -3.70
CA SER A 75 -12.22 -2.17 -4.23
C SER A 75 -11.10 -3.21 -4.35
N GLU A 76 -11.50 -4.48 -4.44
CA GLU A 76 -10.60 -5.62 -4.58
C GLU A 76 -11.11 -6.50 -5.73
N GLU A 77 -10.19 -6.98 -6.56
CA GLU A 77 -10.47 -7.98 -7.59
C GLU A 77 -9.64 -9.24 -7.34
N LEU A 78 -10.31 -10.39 -7.35
CA LEU A 78 -9.69 -11.70 -7.28
C LEU A 78 -9.33 -12.13 -8.71
N MET A 79 -8.04 -12.32 -8.94
CA MET A 79 -7.50 -12.79 -10.19
C MET A 79 -7.34 -14.31 -10.16
N GLU A 80 -6.98 -14.90 -11.30
CA GLU A 80 -6.60 -16.31 -11.36
C GLU A 80 -5.45 -16.63 -10.40
N ARG A 81 -5.35 -17.92 -10.01
CA ARG A 81 -4.29 -18.44 -9.13
C ARG A 81 -4.22 -17.75 -7.77
N SER A 82 -5.36 -17.29 -7.25
CA SER A 82 -5.45 -16.62 -5.94
C SER A 82 -4.62 -15.34 -5.84
N GLN A 83 -4.36 -14.68 -6.97
CA GLN A 83 -3.80 -13.34 -6.99
C GLN A 83 -4.90 -12.32 -6.69
N ARG A 84 -4.50 -11.14 -6.21
CA ARG A 84 -5.44 -10.06 -5.88
C ARG A 84 -4.94 -8.73 -6.39
N ILE A 85 -5.86 -7.86 -6.77
CA ILE A 85 -5.55 -6.46 -7.06
C ILE A 85 -6.35 -5.60 -6.09
N TYR A 86 -5.62 -4.74 -5.38
CA TYR A 86 -6.19 -3.70 -4.54
C TYR A 86 -6.23 -2.39 -5.31
N PHE A 87 -7.39 -1.74 -5.30
CA PHE A 87 -7.59 -0.46 -5.97
C PHE A 87 -7.75 0.67 -4.95
N TYR A 88 -7.06 1.77 -5.18
CA TYR A 88 -7.21 3.02 -4.44
C TYR A 88 -7.37 4.16 -5.44
N TYR A 89 -8.53 4.80 -5.48
CA TYR A 89 -8.75 5.96 -6.33
C TYR A 89 -7.88 7.13 -5.86
N ILE A 90 -7.28 7.84 -6.82
CA ILE A 90 -6.43 9.03 -6.59
C ILE A 90 -6.99 10.28 -7.27
N GLU A 91 -8.14 10.16 -7.91
CA GLU A 91 -8.92 11.29 -8.43
C GLU A 91 -10.41 11.01 -8.20
N PRO A 92 -11.24 12.05 -8.04
CA PRO A 92 -12.68 11.91 -7.92
C PRO A 92 -13.29 11.50 -9.26
N GLY A 93 -14.43 10.81 -9.18
CA GLY A 93 -15.22 10.39 -10.34
C GLY A 93 -16.55 9.81 -9.90
N ASP A 94 -17.17 9.01 -10.77
CA ASP A 94 -18.48 8.40 -10.52
C ASP A 94 -18.52 7.56 -9.23
N GLN A 95 -17.37 7.07 -8.74
CA GLN A 95 -17.28 6.35 -7.47
C GLN A 95 -17.68 7.19 -6.24
N CYS A 96 -17.67 8.52 -6.37
CA CYS A 96 -18.00 9.46 -5.30
C CYS A 96 -19.49 9.81 -5.25
N GLN A 97 -20.23 9.59 -6.34
CA GLN A 97 -21.65 9.95 -6.44
C GLN A 97 -22.59 8.80 -6.07
N GLN A 98 -22.09 7.57 -6.03
CA GLN A 98 -22.91 6.38 -5.80
C GLN A 98 -23.01 6.05 -4.30
N SER A 99 -24.13 6.44 -3.69
CA SER A 99 -24.50 6.06 -2.32
C SER A 99 -24.83 4.57 -2.25
N ASP A 100 -23.86 3.75 -1.83
CA ASP A 100 -23.96 2.37 -1.30
C ASP A 100 -24.80 1.30 -2.04
N GLN A 101 -25.51 1.61 -3.12
CA GLN A 101 -26.32 0.67 -3.87
C GLN A 101 -25.51 0.09 -5.02
N ARG A 102 -24.90 -1.08 -4.74
CA ARG A 102 -24.30 -2.02 -5.68
C ARG A 102 -23.56 -1.34 -6.84
N ARG A 103 -22.32 -0.95 -6.57
CA ARG A 103 -21.31 -0.57 -7.57
C ARG A 103 -21.11 -1.76 -8.52
N THR A 104 -21.86 -1.82 -9.62
CA THR A 104 -21.77 -2.89 -10.62
C THR A 104 -20.61 -2.67 -11.58
N GLN A 105 -20.10 -1.44 -11.65
CA GLN A 105 -19.02 -1.05 -12.54
C GLN A 105 -18.04 -0.15 -11.80
N MET A 106 -16.75 -0.36 -12.04
CA MET A 106 -15.71 0.54 -11.54
C MET A 106 -15.77 1.87 -12.29
N SER A 107 -15.55 2.98 -11.57
CA SER A 107 -15.34 4.27 -12.22
C SER A 107 -14.06 4.25 -13.05
N GLU A 108 -14.09 4.98 -14.17
CA GLU A 108 -12.92 5.29 -14.99
C GLU A 108 -11.95 6.26 -14.31
N ALA A 109 -12.23 6.74 -13.10
CA ALA A 109 -11.29 7.53 -12.33
C ALA A 109 -9.92 6.82 -12.18
N ASN A 110 -8.84 7.58 -12.31
CA ASN A 110 -7.49 7.10 -12.08
C ASN A 110 -7.35 6.55 -10.66
N ARG A 111 -6.57 5.49 -10.57
CA ARG A 111 -6.42 4.70 -9.36
C ARG A 111 -5.07 4.01 -9.34
N LEU A 112 -4.53 3.89 -8.14
CA LEU A 112 -3.43 3.00 -7.81
C LEU A 112 -3.93 1.55 -7.83
N GLN A 113 -3.14 0.66 -8.41
CA GLN A 113 -3.35 -0.77 -8.50
C GLN A 113 -2.19 -1.48 -7.81
N VAL A 114 -2.46 -2.14 -6.68
CA VAL A 114 -1.47 -2.94 -5.96
C VAL A 114 -1.78 -4.42 -6.17
N ARG A 115 -0.96 -5.09 -6.99
CA ARG A 115 -1.09 -6.52 -7.24
C ARG A 115 -0.37 -7.31 -6.15
N LEU A 116 -1.08 -8.24 -5.53
CA LEU A 116 -0.56 -9.22 -4.60
C LEU A 116 -0.51 -10.59 -5.28
N ASN A 117 0.62 -11.27 -5.15
CA ASN A 117 0.76 -12.65 -5.60
C ASN A 117 0.02 -13.62 -4.65
N SER A 118 0.02 -14.91 -5.02
CA SER A 118 -0.66 -15.97 -4.27
C SER A 118 -0.16 -16.19 -2.84
N VAL A 119 0.99 -15.62 -2.45
CA VAL A 119 1.54 -15.69 -1.09
C VAL A 119 1.40 -14.36 -0.32
N GLY A 120 0.54 -13.47 -0.81
CA GLY A 120 0.21 -12.20 -0.16
C GLY A 120 1.38 -11.22 -0.14
N LYS A 121 2.23 -11.22 -1.16
CA LYS A 121 3.30 -10.23 -1.36
C LYS A 121 3.01 -9.35 -2.56
N VAL A 122 3.37 -8.08 -2.49
CA VAL A 122 3.26 -7.14 -3.62
C VAL A 122 4.17 -7.61 -4.75
N SER A 123 3.59 -7.79 -5.94
CA SER A 123 4.30 -8.12 -7.17
C SER A 123 4.29 -6.98 -8.18
N GLU A 124 3.38 -6.02 -8.03
CA GLU A 124 3.26 -4.89 -8.95
C GLU A 124 2.54 -3.74 -8.24
N VAL A 125 2.97 -2.51 -8.54
CA VAL A 125 2.30 -1.29 -8.13
C VAL A 125 2.24 -0.39 -9.35
N THR A 126 1.05 -0.14 -9.90
CA THR A 126 0.82 0.62 -11.14
C THR A 126 -0.35 1.58 -10.98
N TYR A 127 -0.55 2.44 -11.97
CA TYR A 127 -1.73 3.29 -12.07
C TYR A 127 -2.57 2.85 -13.25
N TYR A 128 -3.88 3.07 -13.15
CA TYR A 128 -4.77 2.84 -14.29
C TYR A 128 -4.42 3.73 -15.48
N ARG A 129 -4.08 4.99 -15.22
CA ARG A 129 -3.46 5.91 -16.18
C ARG A 129 -2.13 6.42 -15.62
N PRO A 130 -1.09 6.59 -16.47
CA PRO A 130 0.20 7.12 -16.02
C PRO A 130 0.05 8.44 -15.26
N VAL A 131 0.70 8.55 -14.10
CA VAL A 131 0.90 9.82 -13.41
C VAL A 131 2.21 10.41 -13.90
N VAL A 132 2.20 11.69 -14.28
CA VAL A 132 3.42 12.42 -14.60
C VAL A 132 3.89 13.02 -13.29
N ALA A 133 4.96 12.47 -12.72
CA ALA A 133 5.58 13.09 -11.55
C ALA A 133 6.03 14.51 -11.95
N GLU A 134 5.63 15.54 -11.20
CA GLU A 134 6.09 16.91 -11.44
C GLU A 134 7.56 17.04 -11.03
N THR A 135 8.48 16.52 -11.84
CA THR A 135 9.91 16.80 -11.71
C THR A 135 10.21 18.23 -12.19
N THR A 136 9.66 19.24 -11.53
CA THR A 136 10.07 20.66 -11.66
C THR A 136 9.46 21.51 -10.54
N LYS A 137 10.07 21.47 -9.35
CA LYS A 137 10.00 22.61 -8.43
C LYS A 137 11.22 22.68 -7.50
N ALA A 138 12.35 23.10 -8.06
CA ALA A 138 13.37 23.89 -7.38
C ALA A 138 14.40 24.36 -8.43
N GLU A 139 14.31 25.65 -8.78
CA GLU A 139 15.47 26.47 -9.13
C GLU A 139 16.45 26.55 -7.95
#